data_AF-A0A7K3E1J9-F1
#
_entry.id   AF-A0A7K3E1J9-F1
#
_cell.length_a   1.000
_cell.length_b   1.000
_cell.length_c   1.000
_cell.angle_alpha   90.00
_cell.angle_beta   90.00
_cell.angle_gamma   90.00
#
_symmetry.space_group_name_H-M   'P 1'
#
loop_
_entity.id
_entity.type
_entity.pdbx_description
1 polymer ?
#
loop_
_entity_poly.entity_id
_entity_poly.type
_entity_poly.pdbx_seq_one_letter_code
_entity_poly.pdbx_strand_id
1 'polypeptide(L)' 'MLAELAAARADEMDADTVNWELSITRKTIGWWQRQGWIICDPTIGIERRPAPPDRTKALAESQITALWGSVR' A
#
# COMPACT_ATOMS: atom_id res chain seq x y z
N MET A 1 19.98 2.68 5.97
CA MET A 1 19.46 3.69 5.01
C MET A 1 17.96 3.47 4.78
N LEU A 2 17.17 4.47 4.36
CA LEU A 2 15.70 4.32 4.18
C LEU A 2 15.32 3.13 3.28
N ALA A 3 16.10 2.88 2.23
CA ALA A 3 15.91 1.73 1.34
C ALA A 3 16.09 0.37 2.06
N GLU A 4 17.02 0.26 2.99
CA GLU A 4 17.24 -0.98 3.77
C GLU A 4 16.07 -1.24 4.73
N LEU A 5 15.55 -0.19 5.37
CA LEU A 5 14.36 -0.31 6.21
C LEU A 5 13.13 -0.66 5.39
N ALA A 6 13.00 -0.10 4.19
CA ALA A 6 11.93 -0.45 3.26
C ALA A 6 12.04 -1.91 2.79
N ALA A 7 13.25 -2.41 2.55
CA ALA A 7 13.48 -3.81 2.22
C ALA A 7 13.07 -4.73 3.38
N ALA A 8 13.51 -4.43 4.61
CA ALA A 8 13.15 -5.21 5.80
C ALA A 8 11.63 -5.24 6.05
N ARG A 9 10.94 -4.10 5.92
CA ARG A 9 9.48 -4.04 6.01
C ARG A 9 8.78 -4.88 4.96
N ALA A 10 9.35 -4.94 3.76
CA ALA A 10 8.80 -5.70 2.66
C ALA A 10 9.03 -7.21 2.80
N ASP A 11 9.88 -7.66 3.71
CA ASP A 11 10.03 -9.07 4.06
C ASP A 11 9.01 -9.50 5.14
N GLU A 12 8.42 -8.56 5.87
CA GLU A 12 7.46 -8.82 6.96
C GLU A 12 5.98 -8.66 6.54
N MET A 13 5.69 -7.81 5.55
CA MET A 13 4.33 -7.36 5.22
C MET A 13 3.95 -7.71 3.78
N ASP A 14 2.64 -7.76 3.51
CA ASP A 14 2.12 -7.94 2.15
C ASP A 14 2.48 -6.75 1.25
N ALA A 15 2.62 -7.03 -0.06
CA ALA A 15 2.98 -6.05 -1.08
C ALA A 15 2.03 -4.84 -1.11
N ASP A 16 0.74 -5.04 -0.87
CA ASP A 16 -0.24 -3.94 -0.86
C ASP A 16 -0.02 -3.01 0.33
N THR A 17 0.27 -3.56 1.50
CA THR A 17 0.59 -2.77 2.70
C THR A 17 1.85 -1.94 2.48
N VAL A 18 2.92 -2.56 1.99
CA VAL A 18 4.20 -1.88 1.72
C VAL A 18 4.05 -0.79 0.66
N ASN A 19 3.29 -1.06 -0.40
CA ASN A 19 3.02 -0.09 -1.45
C ASN A 19 2.16 1.09 -0.97
N TRP A 20 1.24 0.83 -0.04
CA TRP A 20 0.45 1.86 0.61
C TRP A 20 1.31 2.75 1.51
N GLU A 21 2.16 2.15 2.36
CA GLU A 21 3.11 2.88 3.20
C GLU A 21 4.02 3.78 2.35
N LEU A 22 4.62 3.23 1.29
CA LEU A 22 5.47 3.98 0.37
C LEU A 22 4.73 5.16 -0.30
N SER A 23 3.44 4.98 -0.61
CA SER A 23 2.61 6.05 -1.19
C SER A 23 2.37 7.19 -0.20
N ILE A 24 2.13 6.88 1.07
CA ILE A 24 1.97 7.88 2.12
C ILE A 24 3.28 8.63 2.33
N THR A 25 4.39 7.90 2.47
CA THR A 25 5.72 8.49 2.67
C THR A 25 6.07 9.46 1.54
N ARG A 26 5.85 9.07 0.28
CA ARG A 26 6.07 9.95 -0.89
C ARG A 26 5.22 11.21 -0.86
N LYS A 27 3.95 11.11 -0.48
CA LYS A 27 3.07 12.29 -0.35
C LYS A 27 3.56 13.25 0.72
N THR A 28 3.97 12.72 1.88
CA THR A 28 4.52 13.52 2.98
C THR A 28 5.82 14.22 2.58
N ILE A 29 6.75 13.49 1.94
CA ILE A 29 8.01 14.04 1.42
C ILE A 29 7.74 15.15 0.40
N GLY A 30 6.84 14.92 -0.57
CA GLY A 30 6.47 15.92 -1.55
C GLY A 30 5.85 17.17 -0.91
N TRP A 31 5.13 17.02 0.20
CA TRP A 31 4.64 18.17 0.97
C TRP A 31 5.80 18.91 1.66
N TRP A 32 6.73 18.23 2.32
CA TRP A 32 7.91 18.85 2.94
C TRP A 32 8.83 19.57 1.95
N GLN A 33 9.01 19.00 0.75
CA GLN A 33 9.77 19.65 -0.33
C GLN A 33 9.10 20.96 -0.76
N ARG A 34 7.77 21.00 -0.87
CA ARG A 34 7.03 22.24 -1.18
C ARG A 34 7.13 23.30 -0.07
N GLN A 35 7.35 22.89 1.17
CA GLN A 35 7.63 23.82 2.27
C GLN A 35 9.10 24.26 2.33
N GLY A 36 9.98 23.67 1.50
CA GLY A 36 11.41 23.94 1.50
C GLY A 36 12.16 23.34 2.70
N TRP A 37 11.55 22.41 3.43
CA TRP A 37 12.16 21.81 4.63
C TRP A 37 13.23 20.79 4.29
N ILE A 38 13.06 20.11 3.16
CA ILE A 38 14.03 19.16 2.61
C ILE A 38 14.20 19.42 1.12
N ILE A 39 15.41 19.18 0.62
CA ILE A 39 15.78 19.47 -0.77
C ILE A 39 15.70 18.20 -1.62
N CYS A 40 16.00 17.04 -1.04
CA CYS A 40 16.04 15.76 -1.75
C CYS A 40 14.90 14.83 -1.33
N ASP A 41 14.48 13.96 -2.25
CA ASP A 41 13.53 12.89 -1.96
C ASP A 41 14.31 11.62 -1.57
N PRO A 42 14.27 11.21 -0.28
CA PRO A 42 14.98 10.01 0.18
C PRO A 42 14.36 8.69 -0.30
N THR A 43 13.19 8.72 -0.97
CA THR A 43 12.54 7.52 -1.54
C THR A 43 12.95 7.25 -2.98
N ILE A 44 13.83 8.06 -3.55
CA ILE A 44 14.46 7.78 -4.85
C ILE A 44 15.14 6.41 -4.79
N GLY A 45 14.86 5.58 -5.81
CA GLY A 45 15.39 4.22 -5.90
C GLY A 45 14.62 3.16 -5.12
N ILE A 46 13.58 3.53 -4.36
CA ILE A 46 12.68 2.54 -3.73
C ILE A 46 11.57 2.18 -4.72
N GLU A 47 11.58 0.95 -5.20
CA GLU A 47 10.57 0.47 -6.15
C GLU A 47 9.31 -0.05 -5.44
N ARG A 48 8.17 0.01 -6.14
CA ARG A 48 6.94 -0.62 -5.67
C ARG A 48 7.07 -2.13 -5.82
N ARG A 49 6.52 -2.89 -4.88
CA ARG A 49 6.43 -4.34 -5.00
C ARG A 49 5.34 -4.69 -6.02
N PRO A 50 5.50 -5.77 -6.81
CA PRO A 50 4.41 -6.28 -7.64
C PRO A 50 3.25 -6.68 -6.73
N ALA A 51 2.11 -5.99 -6.86
CA ALA A 51 0.89 -6.40 -6.17
C ALA A 51 0.39 -7.70 -6.80
N PRO A 52 -0.04 -8.70 -6.00
CA PRO A 52 -0.78 -9.84 -6.53
C PRO A 52 -1.97 -9.34 -7.35
N PRO A 53 -2.32 -10.00 -8.47
CA PRO A 53 -3.52 -9.63 -9.21
C PRO A 53 -4.73 -9.69 -8.26
N ASP A 54 -5.58 -8.68 -8.33
CA ASP A 54 -6.78 -8.62 -7.50
C ASP A 54 -7.63 -9.87 -7.74
N ARG A 55 -7.78 -10.69 -6.69
CA ARG A 55 -8.59 -11.92 -6.70
C ARG A 55 -9.97 -11.68 -6.12
N THR A 56 -10.29 -10.44 -5.75
CA THR A 56 -11.59 -10.07 -5.21
C THR A 56 -12.64 -10.33 -6.27
N LYS A 57 -13.55 -11.26 -5.97
CA LYS A 57 -14.69 -11.56 -6.84
C LYS A 57 -15.92 -10.85 -6.26
N ALA A 58 -16.63 -10.14 -7.13
CA ALA A 58 -17.95 -9.63 -6.78
C ALA A 58 -18.85 -10.80 -6.36
N LEU A 59 -19.61 -10.60 -5.28
CA LEU A 59 -20.61 -11.58 -4.85
C LEU A 59 -21.78 -11.55 -5.85
N ALA A 60 -22.21 -12.74 -6.29
CA ALA A 60 -23.46 -12.87 -7.04
C ALA A 60 -24.66 -12.59 -6.14
N GLU A 61 -25.77 -12.15 -6.73
CA GLU A 61 -27.02 -11.86 -6.01
C GLU A 61 -27.46 -13.05 -5.14
N SER A 62 -27.36 -14.28 -5.65
CA SER A 62 -27.66 -15.50 -4.90
C SER A 62 -26.78 -15.71 -3.66
N GLN A 63 -25.50 -15.33 -3.73
CA GLN A 63 -24.57 -15.40 -2.61
C GLN A 63 -24.89 -14.34 -1.55
N ILE A 64 -25.30 -13.14 -2.00
CA ILE A 64 -25.76 -12.06 -1.12
C ILE A 64 -27.02 -12.51 -0.38
N THR A 65 -28.04 -13.01 -1.10
CA THR A 65 -29.29 -13.51 -0.49
C THR A 65 -29.03 -14.64 0.52
N ALA A 66 -28.12 -15.57 0.21
CA ALA A 66 -27.74 -16.65 1.12
C ALA A 66 -27.04 -16.14 2.39
N LEU A 67 -26.15 -15.15 2.27
CA LEU A 67 -25.45 -14.54 3.40
C LEU A 67 -26.44 -13.87 4.36
N TRP A 68 -27.37 -13.06 3.85
CA TRP A 68 -28.36 -12.35 4.67
C TRP A 68 -29.44 -13.28 5.25
N GLY A 69 -29.75 -14.40 4.58
CA GLY A 69 -30.63 -15.43 5.14
C GLY A 69 -30.01 -16.26 6.28
N SER A 70 -28.68 -16.21 6.43
CA SER A 70 -27.91 -16.97 7.42
C SER A 70 -27.63 -16.21 8.72
N VAL A 71 -27.80 -14.88 8.72
CA VAL A 71 -27.74 -14.04 9.92
C VAL A 71 -29.13 -14.00 10.54
N ARG A 72 -29.38 -14.84 11.55
CA ARG A 72 -30.62 -14.83 12.34
C ARG A 72 -30.31 -14.64 13.81
#